data_AF-A0A453AD72-F1
#
_entry.id   AF-A0A453AD72-F1
#
_cell.length_a   1.000
_cell.length_b   1.000
_cell.length_c   1.000
_cell.angle_alpha   90.00
_cell.angle_beta   90.00
_cell.angle_gamma   90.00
#
_symmetry.space_group_name_H-M   'P 1'
#
loop_
_entity.id
_entity.type
_entity.pdbx_description
1 polymer ?
#
loop_
_entity_poly.entity_id
_entity_poly.type
_entity_poly.pdbx_seq_one_letter_code
_entity_poly.pdbx_strand_id
1 'polypeptide(L)' 'MLLRNINQSLGLCNGTSLIITRMGDRVLEGETITGSNKGQRVCVPRIVLNPAGSKWPFTVRWCQFTIRLCYAMTINKS' A
#
# COMPACT_ATOMS: atom_id res chain seq x y z
N MET A 1 4.46 -2.36 -4.68
CA MET A 1 3.17 -1.92 -5.24
C MET A 1 2.16 -1.71 -4.13
N LEU A 2 1.39 -0.62 -4.16
CA LEU A 2 0.30 -0.34 -3.23
C LEU A 2 -0.89 -1.29 -3.44
N LEU A 3 -1.55 -1.69 -2.35
CA LEU A 3 -2.72 -2.57 -2.34
C LEU A 3 -4.05 -1.83 -2.16
N ARG A 4 -4.00 -0.53 -1.81
CA ARG A 4 -5.18 0.30 -1.56
C ARG A 4 -4.92 1.73 -2.00
N ASN A 5 -6.01 2.44 -2.28
CA ASN A 5 -5.99 3.88 -2.47
C ASN A 5 -5.74 4.54 -1.11
N ILE A 6 -4.62 5.26 -1.00
CA ILE A 6 -4.26 6.03 0.19
C ILE A 6 -4.56 7.51 -0.07
N ASN A 7 -4.03 8.04 -1.17
CA ASN A 7 -4.24 9.41 -1.58
C ASN A 7 -4.15 9.53 -3.10
N GLN A 8 -5.31 9.67 -3.75
CA GLN A 8 -5.41 9.68 -5.20
C GLN A 8 -4.85 10.97 -5.82
N SER A 9 -4.95 12.11 -5.13
CA SER A 9 -4.38 13.38 -5.64
C SER A 9 -2.85 13.34 -5.70
N LEU A 10 -2.22 12.58 -4.79
CA LEU A 10 -0.78 12.31 -4.81
C LEU A 10 -0.42 11.05 -5.64
N GLY A 11 -1.36 10.45 -6.37
CA GLY A 11 -1.08 9.27 -7.20
C GLY A 11 -0.77 8.00 -6.40
N LEU A 12 -1.08 7.98 -5.10
CA LEU A 12 -0.98 6.83 -4.21
C LEU A 12 -2.25 5.99 -4.30
N CYS A 13 -2.42 5.35 -5.45
CA CYS A 13 -3.55 4.50 -5.79
C CYS A 13 -3.18 3.00 -5.71
N ASN A 14 -4.18 2.14 -5.67
CA ASN A 14 -3.98 0.70 -5.83
C ASN A 14 -3.27 0.42 -7.15
N GLY A 15 -2.22 -0.42 -7.13
CA GLY A 15 -1.40 -0.68 -8.31
C GLY A 15 -0.19 0.25 -8.49
N THR A 16 -0.07 1.36 -7.74
CA THR A 16 1.12 2.22 -7.83
C THR A 16 2.35 1.46 -7.35
N SER A 17 3.36 1.35 -8.21
CA SER A 17 4.64 0.71 -7.91
C SER A 17 5.59 1.73 -7.28
N LEU A 18 6.25 1.30 -6.22
CA LEU A 18 7.15 2.12 -5.41
C LEU A 18 8.49 1.39 -5.25
N ILE A 19 9.60 2.13 -5.31
CA ILE A 19 10.89 1.69 -4.75
C ILE A 19 10.93 2.17 -3.31
N ILE A 20 11.09 1.26 -2.35
CA ILE A 20 11.27 1.64 -0.94
C ILE A 20 12.68 2.19 -0.76
N THR A 21 12.79 3.40 -0.22
CA THR A 21 14.06 4.11 -0.01
C THR A 21 14.46 4.15 1.47
N ARG A 22 13.48 4.16 2.39
CA ARG A 22 13.71 4.06 3.83
C ARG A 22 12.61 3.25 4.50
N MET A 23 13.00 2.42 5.46
CA MET A 23 12.08 1.66 6.29
C MET A 23 12.14 2.20 7.72
N GLY A 24 11.01 2.70 8.22
CA GLY A 24 10.82 3.03 9.63
C GLY A 24 9.76 2.11 10.26
N ASP A 25 9.69 2.11 11.59
CA ASP A 25 8.82 1.20 12.35
C ASP A 25 7.32 1.36 12.05
N ARG A 26 6.91 2.59 11.72
CA ARG A 26 5.50 2.97 11.52
C ARG A 26 5.19 3.47 10.12
N VAL A 27 6.22 3.87 9.37
CA VAL A 27 6.10 4.52 8.07
C VAL A 27 7.21 3.99 7.16
N LEU A 28 6.85 3.69 5.92
CA LEU A 28 7.80 3.40 4.85
C LEU A 28 7.90 4.63 3.94
N GLU A 29 9.11 4.97 3.53
CA GLU A 29 9.33 5.98 2.49
C GLU A 29 9.69 5.28 1.20
N GLY A 30 9.10 5.76 0.10
CA GLY A 30 9.37 5.23 -1.22
C GLY A 30 9.26 6.29 -2.29
N GLU A 31 9.72 5.94 -3.48
CA GLU A 31 9.63 6.74 -4.68
C GLU A 31 8.69 6.04 -5.67
N THR A 32 7.79 6.80 -6.26
CA THR A 32 6.83 6.33 -7.28
C THR A 32 7.53 6.02 -8.60
N ILE A 33 7.40 4.78 -9.07
CA ILE A 33 7.97 4.34 -10.35
C ILE A 33 6.96 4.50 -11.49
N THR A 34 5.67 4.40 -11.17
CA THR A 34 4.57 4.36 -12.13
C THR A 34 3.50 5.40 -11.81
N GLY A 35 2.74 5.80 -12.83
CA GLY A 35 1.66 6.78 -12.73
C GLY A 35 2.10 8.23 -12.97
N SER A 36 1.14 9.15 -12.83
CA SER A 36 1.30 10.58 -13.15
C SER A 36 2.35 11.29 -12.30
N ASN A 37 2.59 10.79 -11.09
CA ASN A 37 3.48 11.39 -10.11
C ASN A 37 4.83 10.65 -10.00
N LYS A 38 5.34 10.08 -11.09
CA LYS A 38 6.61 9.34 -11.11
C LYS A 38 7.77 10.19 -10.59
N GLY A 39 8.65 9.58 -9.79
CA GLY A 39 9.81 10.23 -9.17
C GLY A 39 9.49 10.97 -7.87
N GLN A 40 8.23 11.01 -7.44
CA GLN A 40 7.83 11.67 -6.21
C GLN A 40 8.14 10.79 -5.00
N ARG A 41 8.76 11.39 -3.99
CA ARG A 41 8.94 10.77 -2.67
C ARG A 41 7.64 10.82 -1.86
N VAL A 42 7.27 9.68 -1.32
CA VAL A 42 5.99 9.47 -0.65
C VAL A 42 6.16 8.61 0.59
N CYS A 43 5.31 8.87 1.59
CA CYS A 43 5.26 8.11 2.84
C CYS A 43 4.04 7.19 2.85
N VAL A 44 4.25 5.92 3.18
CA VAL A 44 3.22 4.89 3.31
C VAL A 44 3.10 4.48 4.79
N PRO A 45 2.02 4.87 5.48
CA PRO A 45 1.77 4.44 6.85
C PRO A 45 1.18 3.03 6.91
N ARG A 46 1.16 2.43 8.10
CA ARG A 46 0.35 1.24 8.36
C ARG A 46 -1.13 1.64 8.40
N ILE A 47 -1.98 0.86 7.74
CA ILE A 47 -3.43 1.07 7.71
C ILE A 47 -4.10 -0.04 8.51
N VAL A 48 -5.11 0.37 9.28
CA VAL A 48 -5.98 -0.53 10.02
C VAL A 48 -7.03 -1.12 9.08
N LEU A 49 -7.06 -2.44 8.96
CA LEU A 49 -8.08 -3.19 8.24
C LEU A 49 -9.04 -3.84 9.24
N ASN A 50 -10.31 -3.51 9.07
CA ASN A 50 -11.42 -4.18 9.75
C ASN A 50 -12.15 -5.03 8.69
N PRO A 51 -12.20 -6.36 8.82
CA PRO A 51 -13.05 -7.18 7.98
C PRO A 51 -14.51 -6.91 8.33
N ALA A 52 -15.26 -6.29 7.41
CA ALA A 52 -16.70 -6.15 7.55
C ALA A 52 -17.38 -7.53 7.39
N GLY A 53 -18.39 -7.83 8.21
CA GLY A 53 -19.21 -9.04 8.05
C GLY A 53 -18.57 -10.34 8.54
N SER A 54 -17.60 -10.27 9.44
CA SER A 54 -17.01 -11.47 10.04
C SER A 54 -18.01 -12.14 11.00
N LYS A 55 -18.27 -13.44 10.85
CA LYS A 55 -19.14 -14.23 11.76
C LYS A 55 -18.51 -14.52 13.13
N TRP A 56 -17.32 -13.96 13.38
CA TRP A 56 -16.57 -14.20 14.61
C TRP A 56 -17.23 -13.47 15.79
N PRO A 57 -17.18 -14.03 17.01
CA PRO A 57 -17.71 -13.37 18.20
C PRO A 57 -16.87 -12.16 18.65
N PHE A 58 -15.85 -11.77 17.88
CA PHE A 58 -14.95 -10.66 18.15
C PHE A 58 -14.63 -9.89 16.86
N THR A 59 -14.27 -8.62 17.00
CA THR A 59 -13.81 -7.80 15.88
C THR A 59 -12.33 -8.02 15.66
N VAL A 60 -11.96 -8.56 14.49
CA VAL A 60 -10.55 -8.67 14.11
C VAL A 60 -10.08 -7.35 13.53
N ARG A 61 -8.92 -6.86 13.97
CA ARG A 61 -8.29 -5.66 13.45
C ARG A 61 -6.85 -5.96 13.08
N TRP A 62 -6.48 -5.65 11.84
CA TRP A 62 -5.11 -5.87 11.33
C TRP A 62 -4.46 -4.53 11.04
N CYS A 63 -3.27 -4.26 11.56
CA CYS A 63 -2.52 -3.05 11.23
C CYS A 63 -1.30 -3.40 10.37
N GLN A 64 -1.34 -3.07 9.09
CA GLN A 64 -0.30 -3.46 8.13
C GLN A 64 0.01 -2.37 7.12
N PHE A 65 1.22 -2.37 6.58
CA PHE A 65 1.53 -1.57 5.41
C PHE A 65 0.75 -2.11 4.21
N THR A 66 0.06 -1.24 3.48
CA THR A 66 -0.73 -1.64 2.31
C THR A 66 0.12 -1.75 1.06
N ILE A 67 1.16 -2.58 1.12
CA ILE A 67 2.07 -2.85 0.00
C ILE A 67 2.28 -4.34 -0.21
N ARG A 68 2.66 -4.69 -1.43
CA ARG A 68 3.23 -6.01 -1.77
C ARG A 68 4.48 -5.85 -2.62
N LEU A 69 5.34 -6.87 -2.57
CA LEU A 69 6.45 -7.03 -3.51
C LEU A 69 5.91 -7.14 -4.94
N CYS A 70 6.58 -6.54 -5.92
CA CYS A 70 6.05 -6.40 -7.28
C CYS A 70 7.11 -6.55 -8.39
N TYR A 71 8.12 -7.40 -8.19
CA TYR A 71 9.07 -7.76 -9.27
C TYR A 71 8.43 -8.67 -10.33
N ALA A 72 7.59 -9.62 -9.89
CA ALA A 72 6.79 -10.49 -10.73
C ALA A 72 5.41 -10.66 -10.08
N MET A 73 4.36 -10.70 -10.90
CA MET A 73 2.97 -10.76 -10.43
C MET A 73 2.19 -11.69 -11.35
N THR A 74 1.21 -12.41 -10.82
CA THR A 74 0.30 -13.21 -11.65
C THR A 74 -0.64 -12.28 -12.42
N ILE A 75 -1.17 -12.75 -13.55
CA ILE A 75 -2.06 -11.97 -14.44
C ILE A 75 -3.27 -11.41 -13.66
N ASN A 76 -3.90 -12.21 -12.81
CA ASN A 76 -5.06 -11.78 -12.02
C ASN A 76 -4.70 -10.81 -10.87
N LYS A 77 -3.41 -10.56 -10.66
CA LYS A 77 -2.90 -9.69 -9.61
C LYS A 77 -2.31 -8.41 -10.18
N SER A 78 -1.84 -8.38 -11.42
CA SER A 78 -1.27 -7.20 -12.07
C SER A 78 -2.28 -6.06 -12.17
#